data_AF-A0AAU0SB25-F1
#
_entry.id   AF-A0AAU0SB25-F1
#
_cell.length_a   1.000
_cell.length_b   1.000
_cell.length_c   1.000
_cell.angle_alpha   90.00
_cell.angle_beta   90.00
_cell.angle_gamma   90.00
#
_symmetry.space_group_name_H-M   'P 1'
#
loop_
_entity.id
_entity.type
_entity.pdbx_description
1 polymer ?
#
loop_
_entity_poly.entity_id
_entity_poly.type
_entity_poly.pdbx_seq_one_letter_code
_entity_poly.pdbx_strand_id
1 'polypeptide(L)'
;MIYEILVRPADKQKMSSEHLIWIDSDLPSRSFEKWLSELGLLDHSKLSAIVRWSIVQTTRPAHFKLATQAKALKSRISELMSGVPEVRAVPDAAKALSVFRFKAPKHEFAGAYL
;
A
#
# COMPACT_ATOMS: atom_id res chain seq x y z
N MET A 1 10.54 3.54 -15.97
CA MET A 1 10.67 2.06 -15.98
C MET A 1 9.99 1.55 -14.73
N ILE A 2 9.21 0.47 -14.83
CA ILE A 2 8.45 -0.02 -13.67
C ILE A 2 9.22 -1.13 -12.95
N TYR A 3 9.52 -0.87 -11.68
CA TYR A 3 10.08 -1.82 -10.74
C TYR A 3 8.98 -2.38 -9.86
N GLU A 4 8.96 -3.70 -9.70
CA GLU A 4 8.16 -4.38 -8.71
C GLU A 4 9.04 -4.72 -7.51
N ILE A 5 8.60 -4.34 -6.32
CA ILE A 5 9.20 -4.76 -5.05
C ILE A 5 8.20 -5.57 -4.24
N LEU A 6 8.68 -6.63 -3.60
CA LEU A 6 7.94 -7.40 -2.62
C LEU A 6 8.43 -7.01 -1.23
N VAL A 7 7.53 -6.37 -0.47
CA VAL A 7 7.78 -5.95 0.91
C VAL A 7 7.50 -7.11 1.85
N ARG A 8 8.32 -7.26 2.88
CA ARG A 8 8.11 -8.25 3.92
C ARG A 8 6.86 -7.87 4.74
N PRO A 9 5.96 -8.83 5.00
CA PRO A 9 4.82 -8.62 5.88
C PRO A 9 5.25 -8.57 7.35
N ALA A 10 4.41 -7.99 8.21
CA ALA A 10 4.57 -8.11 9.65
C ALA A 10 4.62 -9.59 10.11
N ASP A 11 5.26 -9.83 11.26
CA ASP A 11 5.48 -11.19 11.79
C ASP A 11 4.17 -12.00 11.82
N LYS A 12 4.22 -13.24 11.29
CA LYS A 12 3.10 -14.20 11.13
C LYS A 12 2.08 -13.92 10.01
N GLN A 13 2.21 -12.85 9.23
CA GLN A 13 1.37 -12.68 8.03
C GLN A 13 1.94 -13.40 6.81
N LYS A 14 1.05 -13.98 5.99
CA LYS A 14 1.42 -14.58 4.70
C LYS A 14 1.68 -13.48 3.67
N MET A 15 2.74 -13.62 2.88
CA MET A 15 2.97 -12.76 1.72
C MET A 15 1.85 -12.93 0.70
N SER A 16 1.18 -11.81 0.41
CA SER A 16 0.10 -11.70 -0.57
C SER A 16 0.40 -10.60 -1.57
N SER A 17 -0.39 -10.50 -2.64
CA SER A 17 -0.26 -9.46 -3.67
C SER A 17 -0.35 -8.03 -3.13
N GLU A 18 -0.90 -7.83 -1.93
CA GLU A 18 -0.99 -6.52 -1.27
C GLU A 18 0.37 -5.97 -0.81
N HIS A 19 1.37 -6.85 -0.72
CA HIS A 19 2.74 -6.51 -0.37
C HIS A 19 3.62 -6.19 -1.59
N LEU A 20 3.03 -6.26 -2.80
CA LEU A 20 3.68 -5.87 -4.03
C LEU A 20 3.49 -4.37 -4.28
N ILE A 21 4.59 -3.68 -4.52
CA ILE A 21 4.57 -2.26 -4.88
C ILE A 21 5.23 -2.08 -6.25
N TRP A 22 4.51 -1.42 -7.15
CA TRP A 22 5.06 -0.97 -8.43
C TRP A 22 5.53 0.47 -8.34
N ILE A 23 6.77 0.69 -8.75
CA ILE A 23 7.46 1.97 -8.67
C ILE A 23 7.90 2.36 -10.07
N ASP A 24 7.40 3.48 -10.57
CA ASP A 24 7.95 4.10 -11.77
C ASP A 24 9.19 4.90 -11.40
N SER A 25 10.31 4.56 -12.03
CA SER A 25 11.61 5.18 -11.81
C SER A 25 12.34 5.34 -13.14
N ASP A 26 13.02 6.48 -13.28
CA ASP A 26 13.95 6.76 -14.38
C ASP A 26 15.36 6.24 -14.12
N LEU A 27 15.62 5.71 -12.91
CA LEU A 27 16.91 5.11 -12.56
C LEU A 27 17.13 3.81 -13.35
N PRO A 28 18.37 3.50 -13.75
CA PRO A 28 18.72 2.17 -14.25
C PRO A 28 18.75 1.14 -13.10
N SER A 29 18.69 -0.15 -13.45
CA SER A 29 18.52 -1.25 -12.49
C SER A 29 19.56 -1.28 -11.37
N ARG A 30 20.84 -1.06 -11.68
CA ARG A 30 21.91 -1.01 -10.66
C ARG A 30 21.77 0.19 -9.72
N SER A 31 21.36 1.34 -10.24
CA SER A 31 21.14 2.53 -9.42
C SER A 31 19.90 2.39 -8.55
N PHE A 32 18.85 1.71 -9.05
CA PHE A 32 17.67 1.39 -8.26
C PHE A 32 18.00 0.42 -7.11
N GLU A 33 18.75 -0.65 -7.39
CA GLU A 33 19.22 -1.57 -6.36
C GLU A 33 20.06 -0.86 -5.30
N LYS A 34 21.05 -0.07 -5.74
CA LYS A 34 21.88 0.73 -4.84
C LYS A 34 21.03 1.67 -3.98
N TRP A 35 20.05 2.33 -4.57
CA TRP A 35 19.12 3.20 -3.85
C TRP A 35 18.34 2.44 -2.76
N LEU A 36 17.89 1.21 -3.02
CA LEU A 36 17.25 0.37 -2.00
C LEU A 36 18.21 0.01 -0.85
N SER A 37 19.45 -0.33 -1.18
CA SER A 37 20.47 -0.68 -0.18
C SER A 37 20.94 0.52 0.64
N GLU A 38 21.12 1.70 0.03
CA GLU A 38 21.48 2.94 0.73
C GLU A 38 20.40 3.37 1.74
N LEU A 39 19.15 2.99 1.51
CA LEU A 39 18.05 3.21 2.43
C LEU A 39 17.90 2.13 3.51
N GLY A 40 18.76 1.11 3.51
CA GLY A 40 18.64 -0.04 4.40
C GLY A 40 17.39 -0.89 4.15
N LEU A 41 16.74 -0.74 2.98
CA LEU A 41 15.54 -1.50 2.63
C LEU A 41 15.90 -2.87 2.04
N LEU A 42 17.05 -2.95 1.37
CA LEU A 42 17.60 -4.15 0.77
C LEU A 42 18.98 -4.44 1.36
N ASP A 43 19.04 -5.51 2.15
CA ASP A 43 20.29 -6.08 2.65
C ASP A 43 20.35 -7.59 2.35
N HIS A 44 21.54 -8.18 2.37
CA HIS A 44 21.73 -9.63 2.19
C HIS A 44 21.28 -10.46 3.42
N SER A 45 20.88 -9.80 4.50
CA SER A 45 20.35 -10.44 5.71
C SER A 45 18.92 -10.95 5.53
N LYS A 46 18.56 -11.98 6.30
CA LYS A 46 17.17 -12.49 6.37
C LYS A 46 16.20 -11.51 7.04
N LEU A 47 16.58 -10.27 7.33
CA LEU A 47 15.77 -9.25 8.04
C LEU A 47 15.41 -8.03 7.18
N SER A 48 15.80 -8.01 5.91
CA SER A 48 15.54 -6.91 4.97
C SER A 48 14.05 -6.64 4.76
N ALA A 49 13.68 -5.36 4.65
CA ALA A 49 12.32 -4.92 4.42
C ALA A 49 11.81 -5.34 3.04
N ILE A 50 12.68 -5.32 2.03
CA ILE A 50 12.40 -5.81 0.68
C ILE A 50 13.01 -7.20 0.54
N VAL A 51 12.17 -8.17 0.19
CA VAL A 51 12.55 -9.58 0.06
C VAL A 51 12.98 -9.88 -1.37
N ARG A 52 12.35 -9.22 -2.33
CA ARG A 52 12.62 -9.39 -3.76
C ARG A 52 12.31 -8.08 -4.49
N TRP A 53 13.05 -7.81 -5.55
CA TRP A 53 12.71 -6.79 -6.53
C TRP A 53 12.91 -7.32 -7.95
N SER A 54 12.20 -6.78 -8.93
CA SER A 54 12.30 -7.16 -10.35
C SER A 54 11.83 -6.03 -11.25
N ILE A 55 12.25 -6.02 -12.52
CA ILE A 55 11.68 -5.12 -13.53
C ILE A 55 10.47 -5.81 -14.14
N VAL A 56 9.36 -5.09 -14.27
CA VAL A 56 8.14 -5.61 -14.86
C VAL A 56 7.74 -4.79 -16.07
N GLN A 57 7.33 -5.48 -17.13
CA GLN A 57 6.68 -4.88 -18.29
C GLN A 57 5.17 -5.01 -18.08
N THR A 58 4.54 -3.93 -17.65
CA THR A 58 3.10 -3.90 -17.36
C THR A 58 2.47 -2.67 -17.97
N THR A 59 1.22 -2.79 -18.41
CA THR A 59 0.38 -1.67 -18.84
C THR A 59 -0.33 -1.00 -17.68
N ARG A 60 -0.27 -1.61 -16.48
CA ARG A 60 -0.91 -1.06 -15.28
C ARG A 60 -0.08 0.11 -14.74
N PRO A 61 -0.75 1.15 -14.19
CA PRO A 61 -0.05 2.28 -13.60
C PRO A 61 0.78 1.84 -12.40
N ALA A 62 1.96 2.42 -12.25
CA ALA A 62 2.76 2.25 -11.04
C ALA A 62 2.02 2.86 -9.83
N HIS A 63 2.19 2.26 -8.66
CA HIS A 63 1.62 2.77 -7.41
C HIS A 63 2.31 4.07 -6.98
N PHE A 64 3.62 4.20 -7.23
CA PHE A 64 4.41 5.37 -6.86
C PHE A 64 5.33 5.80 -8.00
N LYS A 65 5.60 7.10 -8.09
CA LYS A 65 6.66 7.65 -8.94
C LYS A 65 7.85 8.08 -8.10
N LEU A 66 9.01 7.44 -8.27
CA LEU A 66 10.17 7.61 -7.41
C LEU A 66 10.65 9.07 -7.34
N ALA A 67 10.64 9.77 -8.48
CA ALA A 67 11.11 11.15 -8.61
C ALA A 67 10.34 12.16 -7.74
N THR A 68 9.08 11.89 -7.40
CA THR A 68 8.20 12.83 -6.68
C THR A 68 7.68 12.29 -5.36
N GLN A 69 7.58 10.96 -5.22
CA GLN A 69 6.88 10.30 -4.12
C GLN A 69 7.78 9.42 -3.26
N ALA A 70 9.11 9.62 -3.28
CA ALA A 70 10.05 8.82 -2.49
C ALA A 70 9.71 8.76 -0.99
N LYS A 71 9.26 9.88 -0.40
CA LYS A 71 8.85 9.92 1.02
C LYS A 71 7.58 9.09 1.27
N ALA A 72 6.59 9.20 0.38
CA ALA A 72 5.34 8.46 0.47
C ALA A 72 5.55 6.94 0.29
N LEU A 73 6.50 6.56 -0.58
CA LEU A 73 6.92 5.17 -0.77
C LEU A 73 7.55 4.60 0.50
N LYS A 74 8.45 5.34 1.16
CA LYS A 74 9.07 4.89 2.42
C LYS A 74 8.03 4.65 3.52
N SER A 75 7.11 5.59 3.73
CA SER A 75 6.01 5.44 4.68
C SER A 75 5.18 4.19 4.36
N ARG A 76 4.83 3.97 3.09
CA ARG A 76 4.09 2.76 2.69
C ARG A 76 4.83 1.45 2.98
N ILE A 77 6.14 1.42 2.78
CA ILE A 77 6.96 0.24 3.10
C ILE A 77 6.95 -0.01 4.62
N SER A 78 7.08 1.05 5.43
CA SER A 78 6.99 0.94 6.90
C SER A 78 5.63 0.44 7.37
N GLU A 79 4.53 0.91 6.77
CA GLU A 79 3.17 0.43 7.08
C GLU A 79 3.03 -1.09 6.84
N LEU A 80 3.49 -1.57 5.69
CA LEU A 80 3.41 -2.99 5.33
C LEU A 80 4.27 -3.86 6.27
N MET A 81 5.42 -3.34 6.70
CA MET A 81 6.31 -4.01 7.66
C MET A 81 5.72 -4.08 9.07
N SER A 82 5.06 -3.02 9.53
CA SER A 82 4.47 -2.95 10.88
C SER A 82 3.09 -3.60 10.96
N GLY A 83 2.40 -3.81 9.83
CA GLY A 83 1.04 -4.34 9.79
C GLY A 83 -0.01 -3.38 10.35
N VAL A 84 0.40 -2.17 10.71
CA VAL A 84 -0.49 -1.09 11.15
C VAL A 84 -0.63 -0.15 9.95
N PRO A 85 -1.83 -0.03 9.34
CA PRO A 85 -2.05 1.01 8.36
C PRO A 85 -1.82 2.34 9.08
N GLU A 86 -0.83 3.11 8.64
CA GLU A 86 -0.72 4.50 9.06
C GLU A 86 -2.00 5.13 8.49
N VAL A 87 -2.92 5.51 9.37
CA VAL A 87 -4.20 6.12 8.98
C VAL A 87 -3.86 7.41 8.25
N ARG A 88 -3.61 7.32 6.94
CA ARG A 88 -3.72 8.44 6.03
C ARG A 88 -5.17 8.85 6.15
N ALA A 89 -5.42 9.91 6.90
CA ALA A 89 -6.63 10.68 6.78
C ALA A 89 -6.73 11.11 5.31
N VAL A 90 -7.36 10.26 4.50
CA VAL A 90 -7.79 10.60 3.16
C VAL A 90 -8.85 11.68 3.38
N PRO A 91 -8.70 12.90 2.83
CA PRO A 91 -9.74 13.92 2.94
C PRO A 91 -11.05 13.56 2.18
N ASP A 92 -11.25 12.29 1.81
CA ASP A 92 -12.43 11.81 1.08
C ASP A 92 -13.22 10.73 1.84
N ALA A 93 -12.86 10.42 3.10
CA ALA A 93 -13.67 9.51 3.94
C ALA A 93 -15.09 10.06 4.21
N ALA A 94 -15.27 11.38 4.16
CA ALA A 94 -16.59 12.01 4.28
C ALA A 94 -17.51 11.69 3.08
N LYS A 95 -16.96 11.44 1.88
CA LYS A 95 -17.75 11.12 0.68
C LYS A 95 -18.17 9.64 0.65
N ALA A 96 -17.32 8.74 1.12
CA ALA A 96 -17.65 7.31 1.18
C ALA A 96 -18.74 6.99 2.24
N LEU A 97 -18.80 7.74 3.35
CA LEU A 97 -19.83 7.56 4.38
C LEU A 97 -21.24 8.01 3.93
N SER A 98 -21.35 8.90 2.95
CA SER A 98 -22.65 9.33 2.39
C SER A 98 -23.32 8.29 1.50
N VAL A 99 -22.60 7.27 1.01
CA VAL A 99 -23.16 6.22 0.14
C VAL A 99 -23.81 5.08 0.96
N PHE A 100 -23.40 4.90 2.22
CA PHE A 100 -23.93 3.88 3.12
C PHE A 100 -25.09 4.33 4.01
N ARG A 101 -25.80 5.40 3.62
CA ARG A 101 -27.10 5.71 4.23
C ARG A 101 -28.14 4.75 3.68
N PHE A 102 -28.04 3.48 4.11
CA PHE A 102 -29.07 2.48 3.92
C PHE A 102 -30.39 3.07 4.44
N LYS A 103 -31.32 3.20 3.49
CA LYS A 103 -32.70 3.62 3.71
C LYS A 103 -33.29 2.68 4.76
N ALA A 104 -33.45 3.16 5.99
CA ALA A 104 -34.16 2.41 7.01
C ALA A 104 -35.57 2.09 6.48
N PRO A 105 -36.00 0.83 6.44
CA PRO A 105 -37.38 0.51 6.15
C PRO A 105 -38.23 1.09 7.29
N LYS A 106 -39.22 1.93 6.94
CA LYS A 106 -40.25 2.38 7.87
C LYS A 106 -40.98 1.14 8.38
N HIS A 107 -40.75 0.80 9.64
CA HIS A 107 -41.52 -0.22 10.33
C HIS A 107 -42.85 0.43 10.74
N GLU A 108 -43.90 0.19 9.95
CA GLU A 108 -45.27 0.48 10.33
C GLU A 108 -45.63 -0.45 11.50
N PHE A 109 -45.64 0.09 12.72
CA PHE A 109 -46.30 -0.57 13.84
C PHE A 109 -47.79 -0.20 13.79
N ALA A 110 -48.60 -1.14 13.30
CA ALA A 110 -49.99 -1.23 13.69
C ALA A 110 -50.04 -1.63 15.17
N GLY A 111 -50.79 -0.90 15.99
CA GLY A 111 -50.98 -1.23 17.40
C GLY A 111 -51.84 -0.21 18.13
N ALA A 112 -53.07 -0.63 18.44
CA ALA A 112 -54.10 0.04 19.22
C ALA A 112 -53.72 0.40 20.67
N TYR A 113 -54.71 0.92 21.41
CA TYR A 113 -54.78 1.37 22.82
C TYR A 113 -54.58 2.90 22.95
N LEU A 114 -55.53 3.71 23.47
CA LEU A 114 -56.77 3.52 24.23
C LEU A 114 -57.69 4.72 23.96
#